data_AF-A0A9E3G2S9-F1
#
_entry.id   AF-A0A9E3G2S9-F1
#
_cell.length_a   1.000
_cell.length_b   1.000
_cell.length_c   1.000
_cell.angle_alpha   90.00
_cell.angle_beta   90.00
_cell.angle_gamma   90.00
#
_symmetry.space_group_name_H-M   'P 1'
#
loop_
_entity.id
_entity.type
_entity.pdbx_description
1 polymer ?
#
loop_
_entity_poly.entity_id
_entity_poly.type
_entity_poly.pdbx_seq_one_letter_code
_entity_poly.pdbx_strand_id
1 'polypeptide(L)'
;MNKHIKWLSRVVFVGVLINILGMALPFVFAPQWYLDWFGLPGGGGSVVWMRQAGLLLFFISILYIPGGNDPQRYRWNAIFGVLVRMAIGLYWLWLVFIEGRTRAFLTFGILDCTYAVFNGILLWLALKDEAPRSLE
;
A
#
# COMPACT_ATOMS: atom_id res chain seq x y z
N MET A 1 -14.43 3.98 -19.99
CA MET A 1 -13.42 4.07 -18.90
C MET A 1 -12.13 4.65 -19.46
N ASN A 2 -11.70 5.79 -18.92
CA ASN A 2 -10.45 6.46 -19.26
C ASN A 2 -9.25 5.48 -19.19
N LYS A 3 -8.30 5.58 -20.13
CA LYS A 3 -7.05 4.81 -20.14
C LYS A 3 -6.32 4.93 -18.79
N HIS A 4 -6.31 6.11 -18.18
CA HIS A 4 -5.66 6.36 -16.89
C HIS A 4 -6.36 5.61 -15.74
N ILE A 5 -7.70 5.57 -15.73
CA ILE A 5 -8.47 4.76 -14.76
C ILE A 5 -8.17 3.26 -14.92
N LYS A 6 -8.07 2.76 -16.17
CA LYS A 6 -7.69 1.35 -16.43
C LYS A 6 -6.31 1.02 -15.85
N TRP A 7 -5.33 1.89 -16.04
CA TRP A 7 -3.99 1.68 -15.49
C TRP A 7 -3.96 1.81 -13.97
N LEU A 8 -4.64 2.81 -13.40
CA LEU A 8 -4.79 2.95 -11.96
C LEU A 8 -5.40 1.68 -11.33
N SER A 9 -6.53 1.20 -11.84
CA SER A 9 -7.19 -0.02 -11.36
C SER A 9 -6.25 -1.23 -11.37
N ARG A 10 -5.50 -1.44 -12.46
CA ARG A 10 -4.51 -2.52 -12.56
C ARG A 10 -3.41 -2.39 -11.52
N VAL A 11 -2.82 -1.21 -11.38
CA VAL A 11 -1.72 -0.96 -10.43
C VAL A 11 -2.22 -1.10 -9.00
N VAL A 12 -3.39 -0.56 -8.66
CA VAL A 12 -4.01 -0.75 -7.35
C VAL A 12 -4.21 -2.24 -7.09
N PHE A 13 -4.79 -2.99 -8.03
CA PHE A 13 -5.05 -4.41 -7.87
C PHE A 13 -3.79 -5.24 -7.66
N VAL A 14 -2.73 -4.99 -8.44
CA VAL A 14 -1.41 -5.62 -8.23
C VAL A 14 -0.88 -5.30 -6.83
N GLY A 15 -1.04 -4.05 -6.37
CA GLY A 15 -0.61 -3.63 -5.04
C GLY A 15 -1.40 -4.29 -3.91
N VAL A 16 -2.69 -4.54 -4.13
CA VAL A 16 -3.54 -5.31 -3.22
C VAL A 16 -3.07 -6.75 -3.13
N LEU A 17 -2.76 -7.40 -4.27
CA LEU A 17 -2.22 -8.76 -4.27
C LEU A 17 -0.86 -8.84 -3.57
N ILE A 18 0.04 -7.88 -3.80
CA ILE A 18 1.34 -7.82 -3.12
C ILE A 18 1.14 -7.69 -1.60
N ASN A 19 0.26 -6.79 -1.15
CA ASN A 19 -0.01 -6.64 0.29
C ASN A 19 -0.59 -7.92 0.89
N ILE A 20 -1.55 -8.54 0.22
CA ILE A 20 -2.25 -9.71 0.75
C ILE A 20 -1.33 -10.94 0.75
N LEU A 21 -0.80 -11.29 -0.42
CA LEU A 21 -0.01 -12.51 -0.60
C LEU A 21 1.40 -12.36 -0.04
N GLY A 22 2.01 -11.18 -0.22
CA GLY A 22 3.39 -10.92 0.15
C GLY A 22 3.59 -10.46 1.59
N MET A 23 2.54 -10.16 2.36
CA MET A 23 2.70 -9.70 3.74
C MET A 23 1.55 -10.12 4.67
N ALA A 24 0.29 -9.83 4.33
CA ALA A 24 -0.84 -10.08 5.21
C ALA A 24 -1.02 -11.57 5.54
N LEU A 25 -1.03 -12.44 4.52
CA LEU A 25 -1.15 -13.89 4.71
C LEU A 25 0.04 -14.45 5.50
N PRO A 26 1.31 -14.16 5.15
CA PRO A 26 2.44 -14.57 5.98
C PRO A 26 2.34 -14.09 7.43
N PHE A 27 1.93 -12.85 7.68
CA PHE A 27 1.79 -12.31 9.04
C PHE A 27 0.76 -13.08 9.88
N VAL A 28 -0.34 -13.50 9.25
CA VAL A 28 -1.41 -14.24 9.93
C VAL A 28 -1.02 -15.69 10.18
N PHE A 29 -0.50 -16.38 9.17
CA PHE A 29 -0.33 -17.84 9.20
C PHE A 29 1.09 -18.28 9.56
N ALA A 30 2.11 -17.52 9.17
CA ALA A 30 3.52 -17.86 9.34
C ALA A 30 4.40 -16.64 9.75
N PRO A 31 4.06 -15.93 10.85
CA PRO A 31 4.74 -14.68 11.22
C PRO A 31 6.24 -14.87 11.48
N GLN A 32 6.62 -15.92 12.21
CA GLN A 32 8.04 -16.18 12.50
C GLN A 32 8.84 -16.43 11.22
N TRP A 33 8.30 -17.26 10.31
CA TRP A 33 8.92 -17.50 9.02
C TRP A 33 9.15 -16.20 8.25
N TYR A 34 8.20 -15.26 8.28
CA TYR A 34 8.35 -13.97 7.61
C TYR A 34 9.47 -13.13 8.23
N LEU A 35 9.54 -13.08 9.56
CA LEU A 35 10.57 -12.34 10.27
C LEU A 35 11.95 -12.90 9.93
N ASP A 36 12.10 -14.23 9.99
CA ASP A 36 13.35 -14.93 9.69
C ASP A 36 13.77 -14.71 8.24
N TRP A 37 12.82 -14.82 7.29
CA TRP A 37 13.08 -14.63 5.86
C TRP A 37 13.62 -13.24 5.53
N PHE A 38 13.06 -12.20 6.15
CA PHE A 38 13.49 -10.82 5.93
C PHE A 38 14.60 -10.36 6.89
N GLY A 39 15.08 -11.22 7.80
CA GLY A 39 16.04 -10.82 8.83
C GLY A 39 15.51 -9.66 9.70
N LEU A 40 14.19 -9.60 9.88
CA LEU A 40 13.57 -8.63 10.77
C LEU A 40 13.85 -9.06 12.21
N PRO A 41 14.13 -8.12 13.12
CA PRO A 41 14.26 -8.47 14.52
C PRO A 41 12.98 -9.22 14.90
N GLY A 42 13.16 -10.46 15.40
CA GLY A 42 12.13 -11.22 16.08
C GLY A 42 11.70 -10.42 17.29
N GLY A 43 10.89 -9.40 17.05
CA GLY A 43 10.56 -8.40 18.06
C GLY A 43 9.84 -9.13 19.16
N GLY A 44 10.24 -8.92 20.41
CA GLY A 44 9.54 -9.44 21.59
C GLY A 44 8.08 -9.01 21.74
N GLY A 45 7.43 -8.53 20.68
CA GLY A 45 5.98 -8.46 20.55
C GLY A 45 5.41 -9.86 20.33
N SER A 46 4.31 -10.14 21.04
CA SER A 46 3.56 -11.39 20.87
C SER A 46 3.23 -11.65 19.39
N VAL A 47 3.38 -12.90 18.95
CA VAL A 47 2.91 -13.42 17.65
C VAL A 47 1.49 -12.94 17.33
N VAL A 48 0.66 -12.77 18.37
CA VAL A 48 -0.70 -12.23 18.25
C VAL A 48 -0.70 -10.85 17.58
N TRP A 49 0.19 -9.93 17.96
CA TRP A 49 0.23 -8.59 17.38
C TRP A 49 0.61 -8.60 15.90
N MET A 50 1.54 -9.47 15.50
CA MET A 50 1.90 -9.61 14.10
C MET A 50 0.73 -10.16 13.26
N ARG A 51 -0.02 -11.12 13.81
CA ARG A 51 -1.26 -11.62 13.18
C ARG A 51 -2.31 -10.52 13.05
N GLN A 52 -2.50 -9.71 14.09
CA GLN A 52 -3.44 -8.58 14.05
C GLN A 52 -3.03 -7.54 12.99
N ALA A 53 -1.74 -7.23 12.86
CA ALA A 53 -1.23 -6.37 11.80
C ALA A 53 -1.49 -6.96 10.41
N GLY A 54 -1.35 -8.28 10.24
CA GLY A 54 -1.69 -8.98 9.00
C GLY A 54 -3.17 -8.86 8.65
N LEU A 55 -4.07 -9.08 9.61
CA LEU A 55 -5.52 -8.92 9.41
C LEU A 55 -5.89 -7.48 9.04
N LEU A 56 -5.31 -6.50 9.72
CA LEU A 56 -5.52 -5.08 9.42
C LEU A 56 -5.07 -4.75 7.99
N LEU A 57 -3.88 -5.21 7.59
CA LEU A 57 -3.37 -5.00 6.24
C LEU A 57 -4.25 -5.66 5.18
N PHE A 58 -4.80 -6.85 5.47
CA PHE A 58 -5.76 -7.52 4.60
C PHE A 58 -7.01 -6.67 4.38
N PHE A 59 -7.65 -6.20 5.46
CA PHE A 59 -8.86 -5.38 5.37
C PHE A 59 -8.60 -4.07 4.61
N ILE A 60 -7.54 -3.34 4.97
CA ILE A 60 -7.19 -2.09 4.31
C ILE A 60 -6.90 -2.32 2.82
N SER A 61 -6.25 -3.42 2.46
CA SER A 61 -5.95 -3.74 1.06
C SER A 61 -7.22 -3.93 0.22
N ILE A 62 -8.25 -4.59 0.76
CA ILE A 62 -9.55 -4.71 0.07
C ILE A 62 -10.21 -3.34 -0.10
N LEU A 63 -10.10 -2.47 0.90
CA LEU A 63 -10.69 -1.13 0.87
C LEU A 63 -10.05 -0.19 -0.17
N TYR A 64 -8.88 -0.54 -0.72
CA TYR A 64 -8.29 0.19 -1.84
C TYR A 64 -8.98 -0.09 -3.19
N ILE A 65 -9.65 -1.23 -3.34
CA ILE A 65 -10.23 -1.68 -4.61
C ILE A 65 -11.25 -0.69 -5.19
N PRO A 66 -12.25 -0.18 -4.41
CA PRO A 66 -13.21 0.77 -4.95
C PRO A 66 -12.56 2.05 -5.49
N GLY A 67 -11.58 2.60 -4.76
CA GLY A 67 -10.84 3.80 -5.17
C GLY A 67 -9.99 3.60 -6.43
N GLY A 68 -9.47 2.39 -6.65
CA GLY A 68 -8.75 2.06 -7.89
C GLY A 68 -9.67 1.86 -9.10
N ASN A 69 -10.85 1.26 -8.89
CA ASN A 69 -11.79 0.93 -9.96
C ASN A 69 -12.59 2.15 -10.44
N ASP A 70 -13.00 3.01 -9.50
CA ASP A 70 -13.76 4.21 -9.78
C ASP A 70 -13.28 5.36 -8.88
N PRO A 71 -12.13 5.97 -9.21
CA PRO A 71 -11.55 7.05 -8.41
C PRO A 71 -12.40 8.33 -8.42
N GLN A 72 -13.37 8.44 -9.34
CA GLN A 72 -14.23 9.62 -9.46
C GLN A 72 -15.35 9.53 -8.42
N ARG A 73 -16.03 8.38 -8.37
CA ARG A 73 -17.04 8.08 -7.37
C ARG A 73 -16.45 7.91 -5.96
N TYR A 74 -15.31 7.25 -5.84
CA TYR A 74 -14.64 6.96 -4.56
C TYR A 74 -13.37 7.79 -4.37
N ARG A 75 -13.45 9.10 -4.69
CA ARG A 75 -12.31 10.03 -4.68
C ARG A 75 -11.52 10.01 -3.40
N TRP A 76 -12.18 10.07 -2.24
CA TRP A 76 -11.48 10.05 -0.96
C TRP A 76 -10.80 8.72 -0.68
N ASN A 77 -11.40 7.59 -1.02
CA ASN A 77 -10.74 6.28 -0.89
C ASN A 77 -9.49 6.19 -1.77
N ALA A 78 -9.55 6.71 -3.00
CA ALA A 78 -8.41 6.72 -3.90
C ALA A 78 -7.27 7.61 -3.36
N ILE A 79 -7.60 8.82 -2.88
CA ILE A 79 -6.63 9.75 -2.29
C ILE A 79 -6.02 9.15 -1.01
N PHE A 80 -6.84 8.65 -0.09
CA PHE A 80 -6.35 8.02 1.14
C PHE A 80 -5.52 6.78 0.85
N GLY A 81 -5.86 5.99 -0.17
CA GLY A 81 -5.05 4.85 -0.59
C GLY A 81 -3.62 5.25 -0.95
N VAL A 82 -3.42 6.40 -1.59
CA VAL A 82 -2.09 6.95 -1.90
C VAL A 82 -1.41 7.51 -0.65
N LEU A 83 -2.13 8.32 0.13
CA LEU A 83 -1.57 8.99 1.31
C LEU A 83 -1.15 8.02 2.41
N VAL A 84 -1.99 7.02 2.71
CA VAL A 84 -1.69 5.99 3.70
C VAL A 84 -0.48 5.17 3.26
N ARG A 85 -0.41 4.81 1.98
CA ARG A 85 0.75 4.10 1.41
C ARG A 85 2.03 4.92 1.57
N MET A 86 1.99 6.22 1.27
CA MET A 86 3.14 7.11 1.47
C MET A 86 3.54 7.20 2.94
N ALA A 87 2.58 7.40 3.85
CA ALA A 87 2.85 7.49 5.27
C ALA A 87 3.50 6.22 5.84
N ILE A 88 3.02 5.04 5.44
CA ILE A 88 3.61 3.76 5.85
C ILE A 88 5.02 3.60 5.29
N GLY A 89 5.25 3.94 4.02
CA GLY A 89 6.58 3.90 3.41
C GLY A 89 7.57 4.81 4.15
N LEU A 90 7.17 6.04 4.44
CA LEU A 90 7.99 7.00 5.20
C LEU A 90 8.25 6.53 6.64
N TYR A 91 7.29 5.86 7.28
CA TYR A 91 7.48 5.27 8.59
C TYR A 91 8.57 4.18 8.58
N TRP A 92 8.59 3.28 7.59
CA TRP A 92 9.66 2.29 7.44
C TRP A 92 11.04 2.94 7.25
N LEU A 93 11.11 4.01 6.45
CA LEU A 93 12.36 4.76 6.26
C LEU A 93 12.80 5.46 7.55
N TRP A 94 11.86 6.04 8.31
CA TRP A 94 12.12 6.67 9.60
C TRP A 94 12.69 5.67 10.61
N LEU A 95 12.16 4.45 10.68
CA LEU A 95 12.72 3.39 11.53
C LEU A 95 14.20 3.11 11.22
N VAL A 96 14.61 3.17 9.95
CA VAL A 96 16.00 2.91 9.57
C VAL A 96 16.88 4.12 9.82
N PHE A 97 16.50 5.29 9.31
CA PHE A 97 17.36 6.46 9.30
C PHE A 97 17.40 7.24 10.61
N ILE A 98 16.33 7.16 11.41
CA ILE A 98 16.20 7.92 12.66
C ILE A 98 16.29 7.01 13.88
N GLU A 99 15.57 5.88 13.91
CA GLU A 99 15.66 4.94 15.05
C GLU A 99 16.85 3.97 14.96
N GLY A 100 17.55 3.90 13.83
CA GLY A 100 18.69 2.98 13.65
C GLY A 100 18.29 1.50 13.64
N ARG A 101 17.06 1.17 13.21
CA ARG A 101 16.60 -0.22 13.04
C ARG A 101 17.29 -0.92 11.87
N THR A 102 17.09 -2.24 11.77
CA THR A 102 17.66 -3.06 10.70
C THR A 102 17.39 -2.50 9.31
N ARG A 103 18.38 -2.59 8.42
CA ARG A 103 18.27 -2.15 7.02
C ARG A 103 17.26 -2.98 6.22
N ALA A 104 16.84 -4.14 6.72
CA ALA A 104 15.77 -4.93 6.11
C ALA A 104 14.47 -4.13 5.94
N PHE A 105 14.21 -3.13 6.80
CA PHE A 105 13.04 -2.26 6.66
C PHE A 105 13.08 -1.34 5.44
N LEU A 106 14.26 -1.08 4.85
CA LEU A 106 14.38 -0.23 3.66
C LEU A 106 13.60 -0.78 2.47
N THR A 107 13.56 -2.11 2.32
CA THR A 107 12.82 -2.75 1.23
C THR A 107 11.34 -2.38 1.28
N PHE A 108 10.72 -2.42 2.46
CA PHE A 108 9.31 -2.04 2.61
C PHE A 108 9.10 -0.54 2.37
N GLY A 109 9.96 0.31 2.93
CA GLY A 109 9.87 1.75 2.76
C GLY A 109 10.00 2.21 1.30
N ILE A 110 11.01 1.69 0.59
CA ILE A 110 11.24 2.01 -0.82
C ILE A 110 10.07 1.53 -1.67
N LEU A 111 9.61 0.28 -1.46
CA LEU A 111 8.49 -0.27 -2.22
C LEU A 111 7.22 0.54 -2.00
N ASP A 112 6.83 0.82 -0.75
CA ASP A 112 5.60 1.57 -0.44
C ASP A 112 5.67 3.02 -0.95
N CYS A 113 6.77 3.73 -0.75
CA CYS A 113 6.94 5.09 -1.28
C CYS A 113 6.88 5.10 -2.82
N THR A 114 7.57 4.16 -3.47
CA THR A 114 7.55 4.03 -4.94
C THR A 114 6.12 3.76 -5.42
N TYR A 115 5.43 2.81 -4.79
CA TYR A 115 4.05 2.49 -5.12
C TYR A 115 3.11 3.68 -4.91
N ALA A 116 3.30 4.44 -3.83
CA ALA A 116 2.52 5.63 -3.55
C ALA A 116 2.73 6.72 -4.61
N VAL A 117 3.98 6.98 -5.03
CA VAL A 117 4.27 7.95 -6.10
C VAL A 117 3.61 7.51 -7.42
N PHE A 118 3.79 6.25 -7.82
CA PHE A 118 3.19 5.75 -9.06
C PHE A 118 1.65 5.82 -9.04
N ASN A 119 1.00 5.41 -7.95
CA ASN A 119 -0.45 5.52 -7.83
C ASN A 119 -0.91 6.98 -7.75
N GLY A 120 -0.15 7.87 -7.10
CA GLY A 120 -0.44 9.30 -7.02
C GLY A 120 -0.44 9.96 -8.39
N ILE A 121 0.56 9.64 -9.23
CA ILE A 121 0.63 10.14 -10.62
C ILE A 121 -0.56 9.63 -11.43
N LEU A 122 -0.86 8.33 -11.38
CA LEU A 122 -1.99 7.75 -12.11
C LEU A 122 -3.34 8.29 -11.64
N LEU A 123 -3.50 8.49 -10.34
CA LEU A 123 -4.69 9.08 -9.75
C LEU A 123 -4.86 10.53 -10.20
N TRP A 124 -3.80 11.33 -10.18
CA TRP A 124 -3.84 12.70 -10.66
C TRP A 124 -4.26 12.77 -12.14
N LEU A 125 -3.69 11.91 -12.99
CA LEU A 125 -4.08 11.82 -14.40
C LEU A 125 -5.55 11.38 -14.55
N ALA A 126 -5.98 10.37 -13.80
CA ALA A 126 -7.33 9.86 -13.84
C ALA A 126 -8.39 10.91 -13.44
N LEU A 127 -8.08 11.75 -12.44
CA LEU A 127 -8.97 12.83 -11.98
C LEU A 127 -8.92 14.06 -12.91
N LYS A 128 -7.79 14.33 -13.55
CA LYS A 128 -7.65 15.49 -14.46
C LYS A 128 -8.51 15.34 -15.72
N ASP A 129 -8.58 14.13 -16.27
CA ASP A 129 -9.35 13.84 -17.49
C ASP A 129 -10.88 13.91 -17.32
N GLU A 130 -11.35 14.22 -16.11
CA GLU A 130 -12.77 14.44 -15.79
C GLU A 130 -13.21 15.91 -15.94
N ALA A 131 -12.28 16.88 -15.87
CA ALA A 131 -12.60 18.31 -16.02
C ALA A 131 -13.07 18.65 -17.46
N PRO A 132 -13.99 19.60 -17.62
CA PRO A 132 -15.28 19.38 -18.28
C PRO A 132 -15.21 19.22 -19.79
N ARG A 133 -15.82 18.13 -20.28
CA ARG A 133 -16.26 17.97 -21.67
C ARG A 133 -17.64 18.62 -21.91
N SER A 134 -17.93 19.74 -21.23
CA SER A 134 -19.27 20.37 -21.18
C SER A 134 -19.34 21.73 -21.88
N LEU A 135 -18.54 21.98 -22.92
CA LEU A 135 -18.59 23.20 -23.74
C LEU A 135 -18.39 22.92 -25.25
N GLU A 136 -18.89 21.80 -25.75
CA GLU A 136 -19.07 21.57 -27.20
C GLU A 136 -20.52 21.22 -27.51
#